data_AF-A0A519KHE2-F1
#
_entry.id   AF-A0A519KHE2-F1
#
_cell.length_a   1.000
_cell.length_b   1.000
_cell.length_c   1.000
_cell.angle_alpha   90.00
_cell.angle_beta   90.00
_cell.angle_gamma   90.00
#
_symmetry.space_group_name_H-M   'P 1'
#
loop_
_entity.id
_entity.type
_entity.pdbx_description
1 polymer ?
#
loop_
_entity_poly.entity_id
_entity_poly.type
_entity_poly.pdbx_seq_one_letter_code
_entity_poly.pdbx_strand_id
1 'polypeptide(L)'
;MLNEGQLTLRDKYGWNIIAVKDIYKEALSKYGLIIVDEAQRIYGMQLNHIIREVKKNYSNCIFSHDGQQTLWRGEITNKIEDKIELEITQKSFELTTKIRTNKEVAAFIHCLFDKGRPIERYGYSSIELKYFDNYRDAAEHLVNLRAIGWKTINYTPSKKYRLPYENHSVFNETDNAHTVIGQEFDNVAAAIDGHFYFKERRLTTRNYKNRPYYHPTKMLFQILSRTRIRLNVVIIKNEEVLARCLAIINCTKSE
;
A
#
# COMPACT_ATOMS: atom_id res chain seq x y z
N MET A 1 0.39 -5.47 13.59
CA MET A 1 -0.98 -5.42 14.15
C MET A 1 -1.85 -6.25 13.23
N LEU A 2 -2.96 -6.82 13.69
CA LEU A 2 -3.90 -7.47 12.78
C LEU A 2 -4.84 -6.43 12.17
N ASN A 3 -5.18 -6.59 10.90
CA ASN A 3 -6.19 -5.77 10.22
C ASN A 3 -7.62 -6.30 10.49
N GLU A 4 -8.66 -5.53 10.16
CA GLU A 4 -10.07 -5.92 10.43
C GLU A 4 -10.48 -7.26 9.78
N GLY A 5 -9.99 -7.56 8.57
CA GLY A 5 -10.23 -8.83 7.91
C GLY A 5 -9.60 -10.01 8.66
N GLN A 6 -8.36 -9.85 9.14
CA GLN A 6 -7.67 -10.84 9.97
C GLN A 6 -8.37 -11.03 11.32
N LEU A 7 -8.82 -9.95 11.96
CA LEU A 7 -9.62 -10.01 13.18
C LEU A 7 -10.93 -10.75 12.93
N THR A 8 -11.60 -10.49 11.81
CA THR A 8 -12.83 -11.18 11.42
C THR A 8 -12.60 -12.67 11.23
N LEU A 9 -11.55 -13.08 10.49
CA LEU A 9 -11.20 -14.49 10.31
C LEU A 9 -10.89 -15.19 11.63
N ARG A 10 -10.18 -14.52 12.53
CA ARG A 10 -9.85 -15.06 13.86
C ARG A 10 -11.07 -15.17 14.76
N ASP A 11 -11.78 -14.07 14.96
CA ASP A 11 -12.79 -13.92 16.00
C ASP A 11 -14.15 -14.51 15.58
N LYS A 12 -14.47 -14.51 14.27
CA LYS A 12 -15.74 -15.05 13.75
C LYS A 12 -15.61 -16.41 13.09
N TYR A 13 -14.49 -16.69 12.43
CA TYR A 13 -14.31 -17.92 11.65
C TYR A 13 -13.32 -18.91 12.30
N GLY A 14 -12.77 -18.59 13.47
CA GLY A 14 -11.93 -19.50 14.26
C GLY A 14 -10.53 -19.75 13.69
N TRP A 15 -10.03 -18.87 12.81
CA TRP A 15 -8.67 -19.01 12.29
C TRP A 15 -7.62 -18.66 13.34
N ASN A 16 -6.56 -19.45 13.45
CA ASN A 16 -5.43 -19.17 14.35
C ASN A 16 -4.49 -18.13 13.72
N ILE A 17 -4.80 -16.85 13.91
CA ILE A 17 -4.04 -15.72 13.36
C ILE A 17 -3.42 -14.91 14.48
N ILE A 18 -2.10 -14.74 14.43
CA ILE A 18 -1.33 -13.91 15.38
C ILE A 18 -0.57 -12.83 14.63
N ALA A 19 -0.34 -11.69 15.30
CA ALA A 19 0.54 -10.68 14.76
C ALA A 19 2.00 -11.12 14.94
N VAL A 20 2.87 -10.91 13.94
CA VAL A 20 4.29 -11.32 14.01
C VAL A 20 5.06 -10.71 15.20
N LYS A 21 4.62 -9.58 15.74
CA LYS A 21 5.20 -8.98 16.96
C LYS A 21 5.08 -9.89 18.19
N ASP A 22 4.09 -10.79 18.20
CA ASP A 22 3.80 -11.69 19.29
C ASP A 22 4.37 -13.11 19.04
N ILE A 23 5.15 -13.29 17.97
CA ILE A 23 5.67 -14.61 17.55
C ILE A 23 6.45 -15.33 18.66
N TYR A 24 7.23 -14.59 19.46
CA TYR A 24 8.05 -15.14 20.54
C TYR A 24 7.24 -15.63 21.75
N LYS A 25 5.94 -15.29 21.82
CA LYS A 25 5.03 -15.73 22.88
C LYS A 25 4.33 -17.04 22.53
N GLU A 26 4.48 -17.51 21.29
CA GLU A 26 3.73 -18.64 20.77
C GLU A 26 4.61 -19.85 20.56
N ALA A 27 4.15 -21.00 21.06
CA ALA A 27 4.79 -22.28 20.81
C ALA A 27 4.44 -22.76 19.40
N LEU A 28 5.33 -22.51 18.43
CA LEU A 28 5.11 -22.87 17.02
C LEU A 28 5.01 -24.39 16.79
N SER A 29 5.53 -25.20 17.70
CA SER A 29 5.45 -26.67 17.66
C SER A 29 4.02 -27.22 17.66
N LYS A 30 3.02 -26.44 18.07
CA LYS A 30 1.61 -26.85 18.08
C LYS A 30 0.95 -26.85 16.69
N TYR A 31 1.63 -26.31 15.67
CA TYR A 31 1.08 -26.16 14.33
C TYR A 31 1.77 -27.08 13.32
N GLY A 32 0.98 -27.82 12.54
CA GLY A 32 1.49 -28.64 11.42
C GLY A 32 1.84 -27.81 10.18
N LEU A 33 1.20 -26.66 10.01
CA LEU A 33 1.43 -25.70 8.93
C LEU A 33 1.47 -24.28 9.48
N ILE A 34 2.50 -23.53 9.10
CA ILE A 34 2.68 -22.12 9.41
C ILE A 34 2.62 -21.34 8.10
N ILE A 35 1.78 -20.32 8.03
CA ILE A 35 1.69 -19.42 6.88
C ILE A 35 2.13 -18.03 7.35
N VAL A 36 3.16 -17.49 6.70
CA VAL A 36 3.68 -16.16 6.97
C VAL A 36 3.29 -15.27 5.81
N ASP A 37 2.27 -14.44 6.04
CA ASP A 37 1.78 -13.48 5.05
C ASP A 37 2.55 -12.15 5.09
N GLU A 38 2.67 -11.49 3.93
CA GLU A 38 3.41 -10.24 3.75
C GLU A 38 4.84 -10.31 4.30
N ALA A 39 5.52 -11.45 4.05
CA ALA A 39 6.77 -11.82 4.69
C ALA A 39 7.90 -10.80 4.47
N GLN A 40 7.88 -10.03 3.37
CA GLN A 40 8.85 -8.95 3.12
C GLN A 40 8.88 -7.88 4.23
N ARG A 41 7.86 -7.82 5.10
CA ARG A 41 7.75 -6.85 6.19
C ARG A 41 8.23 -7.33 7.56
N ILE A 42 8.57 -8.61 7.71
CA ILE A 42 9.06 -9.14 8.99
C ILE A 42 10.49 -8.68 9.28
N TYR A 43 10.86 -8.61 10.56
CA TYR A 43 12.25 -8.36 10.94
C TYR A 43 13.10 -9.61 10.75
N GLY A 44 14.37 -9.45 10.38
CA GLY A 44 15.28 -10.59 10.17
C GLY A 44 15.39 -11.53 11.39
N MET A 45 15.36 -10.99 12.61
CA MET A 45 15.35 -11.82 13.82
C MET A 45 14.07 -12.64 13.98
N GLN A 46 12.93 -12.14 13.51
CA GLN A 46 11.65 -12.87 13.53
C GLN A 46 11.67 -13.98 12.49
N LEU A 47 12.14 -13.69 11.27
CA LEU A 47 12.31 -14.70 10.22
C LEU A 47 13.20 -15.85 10.71
N ASN A 48 14.38 -15.52 11.25
CA ASN A 48 15.33 -16.51 11.73
C ASN A 48 14.73 -17.38 12.86
N HIS A 49 13.90 -16.78 13.72
CA HIS A 49 13.20 -17.52 14.76
C HIS A 49 12.16 -18.48 14.19
N ILE A 50 11.33 -18.02 13.24
CA ILE A 50 10.33 -18.86 12.56
C ILE A 50 11.01 -20.04 11.87
N ILE A 51 12.04 -19.79 11.07
CA ILE A 51 12.77 -20.85 10.35
C ILE A 51 13.37 -21.87 11.32
N ARG A 52 13.99 -21.41 12.41
CA ARG A 52 14.57 -22.30 13.41
C ARG A 52 13.53 -23.22 14.04
N GLU A 53 12.39 -22.67 14.44
CA GLU A 53 11.30 -23.45 15.06
C GLU A 53 10.65 -24.40 14.06
N VAL A 54 10.42 -23.97 12.82
CA VAL A 54 9.91 -24.83 11.74
C VAL A 54 10.82 -26.03 11.52
N LYS A 55 12.14 -25.82 11.41
CA LYS A 55 13.13 -26.90 11.25
C LYS A 55 13.20 -27.81 12.46
N LYS A 56 13.17 -27.25 13.67
CA LYS A 56 13.20 -28.01 14.94
C LYS A 56 11.99 -28.92 15.11
N ASN A 57 10.81 -28.45 14.70
CA ASN A 57 9.55 -29.14 14.89
C ASN A 57 9.10 -29.96 13.67
N TYR A 58 9.89 -29.98 12.59
CA TYR A 58 9.54 -30.61 11.30
C TYR A 58 8.17 -30.17 10.76
N SER A 59 7.80 -28.92 11.00
CA SER A 59 6.55 -28.32 10.52
C SER A 59 6.69 -27.86 9.06
N ASN A 60 5.56 -27.73 8.35
CA ASN A 60 5.55 -27.08 7.04
C ASN A 60 5.41 -25.57 7.19
N CYS A 61 6.07 -24.80 6.32
CA CYS A 61 5.98 -23.34 6.32
C CYS A 61 5.80 -22.80 4.89
N ILE A 62 4.88 -21.85 4.72
CA ILE A 62 4.66 -21.12 3.46
C ILE A 62 4.89 -19.63 3.72
N PHE A 63 5.68 -19.00 2.87
CA PHE A 63 5.89 -17.55 2.86
C PHE A 63 5.20 -16.95 1.62
N SER A 64 4.39 -15.91 1.80
CA SER A 64 3.94 -15.03 0.71
C SER A 64 4.60 -13.67 0.86
N HIS A 65 5.06 -13.09 -0.26
CA HIS A 65 5.70 -11.76 -0.24
C HIS A 65 5.55 -11.00 -1.57
N ASP A 66 5.73 -9.68 -1.50
CA ASP A 66 5.84 -8.79 -2.67
C ASP A 66 6.85 -7.67 -2.37
N GLY A 67 8.06 -7.78 -2.92
CA GLY A 67 9.19 -6.89 -2.64
C GLY A 67 9.00 -5.47 -3.17
N GLN A 68 8.09 -5.28 -4.13
CA GLN A 68 7.71 -3.95 -4.59
C GLN A 68 6.83 -3.24 -3.56
N GLN A 69 6.08 -3.98 -2.74
CA GLN A 69 5.20 -3.46 -1.69
C GLN A 69 5.91 -3.29 -0.33
N THR A 70 6.98 -2.48 -0.30
CA THR A 70 7.71 -2.11 0.92
C THR A 70 7.49 -0.64 1.29
N LEU A 71 7.27 -0.33 2.57
CA LEU A 71 6.86 0.98 3.09
C LEU A 71 8.02 1.87 3.58
N TRP A 72 9.08 1.27 4.11
CA TRP A 72 10.24 2.00 4.66
C TRP A 72 11.56 1.34 4.27
N ARG A 73 12.67 2.02 4.57
CA ARG A 73 14.02 1.60 4.14
C ARG A 73 14.46 0.28 4.76
N GLY A 74 14.11 0.05 6.02
CA GLY A 74 14.50 -1.17 6.74
C GLY A 74 14.02 -2.44 6.04
N GLU A 75 12.80 -2.44 5.51
CA GLU A 75 12.25 -3.55 4.72
C GLU A 75 13.11 -3.87 3.48
N ILE A 76 13.56 -2.83 2.77
CA ILE A 76 14.41 -3.00 1.58
C ILE A 76 15.80 -3.51 1.98
N THR A 77 16.40 -2.93 3.02
CA THR A 77 17.77 -3.27 3.43
C THR A 77 17.85 -4.62 4.13
N ASN A 78 16.76 -5.09 4.74
CA ASN A 78 16.73 -6.37 5.45
C ASN A 78 16.82 -7.58 4.53
N LYS A 79 16.55 -7.39 3.21
CA LYS A 79 16.65 -8.43 2.17
C LYS A 79 15.98 -9.74 2.59
N ILE A 80 14.74 -9.61 3.07
CA ILE A 80 14.00 -10.75 3.62
C ILE A 80 13.73 -11.79 2.53
N GLU A 81 13.42 -11.36 1.31
CA GLU A 81 13.18 -12.24 0.17
C GLU A 81 14.42 -13.09 -0.13
N ASP A 82 15.59 -12.45 -0.27
CA ASP A 82 16.87 -13.15 -0.46
C ASP A 82 17.13 -14.19 0.64
N LYS A 83 16.76 -13.88 1.90
CA LYS A 83 16.92 -14.81 3.02
C LYS A 83 15.93 -15.97 2.99
N ILE A 84 14.71 -15.74 2.55
CA ILE A 84 13.71 -16.80 2.37
C ILE A 84 14.18 -17.74 1.26
N GLU A 85 14.65 -17.21 0.14
CA GLU A 85 15.09 -18.02 -1.02
C GLU A 85 16.29 -18.92 -0.70
N LEU A 86 17.14 -18.53 0.26
CA LEU A 86 18.24 -19.37 0.75
C LEU A 86 17.77 -20.55 1.62
N GLU A 87 16.53 -20.51 2.11
CA GLU A 87 16.02 -21.41 3.15
C GLU A 87 14.84 -22.27 2.67
N ILE A 88 14.26 -21.96 1.50
CA ILE A 88 13.21 -22.77 0.90
C ILE A 88 13.73 -24.15 0.49
N THR A 89 12.91 -25.17 0.76
CA THR A 89 13.18 -26.56 0.36
C THR A 89 12.38 -26.98 -0.87
N GLN A 90 11.43 -26.15 -1.31
CA GLN A 90 10.53 -26.38 -2.43
C GLN A 90 10.63 -25.22 -3.42
N LYS A 91 10.15 -25.44 -4.65
CA LYS A 91 10.16 -24.43 -5.70
C LYS A 91 9.29 -23.22 -5.32
N SER A 92 9.81 -22.02 -5.55
CA SER A 92 9.07 -20.77 -5.46
C SER A 92 8.10 -20.61 -6.64
N PHE A 93 6.89 -20.08 -6.36
CA PHE A 93 5.86 -19.84 -7.37
C PHE A 93 5.55 -18.35 -7.44
N GLU A 94 5.72 -17.75 -8.62
CA GLU A 94 5.42 -16.34 -8.86
C GLU A 94 4.00 -16.18 -9.43
N LEU A 95 3.20 -15.31 -8.80
CA LEU A 95 1.89 -14.92 -9.29
C LEU A 95 2.01 -13.70 -10.22
N THR A 96 1.95 -13.93 -11.53
CA THR A 96 2.20 -12.88 -12.55
C THR A 96 0.96 -12.07 -12.92
N THR A 97 -0.25 -12.60 -12.68
CA THR A 97 -1.51 -11.97 -13.07
C THR A 97 -2.21 -11.29 -11.91
N LYS A 98 -2.53 -9.99 -12.07
CA LYS A 98 -3.37 -9.26 -11.12
C LYS A 98 -4.84 -9.57 -11.38
N ILE A 99 -5.52 -10.14 -10.38
CA ILE A 99 -6.96 -10.45 -10.42
C ILE A 99 -7.82 -9.47 -9.61
N ARG A 100 -7.19 -8.49 -8.93
CA ARG A 100 -7.79 -7.73 -7.81
C ARG A 100 -8.36 -6.36 -8.19
N THR A 101 -7.79 -5.71 -9.21
CA THR A 101 -8.07 -4.32 -9.56
C THR A 101 -8.47 -4.21 -11.03
N ASN A 102 -9.42 -3.32 -11.34
CA ASN A 102 -9.75 -2.96 -12.72
C ASN A 102 -8.48 -2.59 -13.51
N LYS A 103 -8.33 -3.16 -14.72
CA LYS A 103 -7.15 -2.97 -15.59
C LYS A 103 -6.86 -1.48 -15.84
N GLU A 104 -7.89 -0.66 -16.03
CA GLU A 104 -7.70 0.78 -16.27
C GLU A 104 -7.17 1.51 -15.02
N VAL A 105 -7.60 1.10 -13.82
CA VAL A 105 -7.08 1.67 -12.55
C VAL A 105 -5.62 1.28 -12.35
N ALA A 106 -5.28 0.01 -12.60
CA ALA A 106 -3.90 -0.44 -12.53
C ALA A 106 -2.99 0.32 -13.52
N ALA A 107 -3.43 0.46 -14.77
CA ALA A 107 -2.72 1.20 -15.81
C ALA A 107 -2.53 2.68 -15.44
N PHE A 108 -3.58 3.32 -14.92
CA PHE A 108 -3.53 4.70 -14.43
C PHE A 108 -2.47 4.88 -13.34
N ILE A 109 -2.48 4.02 -12.31
CA ILE A 109 -1.52 4.09 -11.20
C ILE A 109 -0.09 3.91 -11.75
N HIS A 110 0.15 2.91 -12.61
CA HIS A 110 1.47 2.69 -13.18
C HIS A 110 1.97 3.89 -13.99
N CYS A 111 1.11 4.52 -14.79
CA CYS A 111 1.44 5.72 -15.55
C CYS A 111 1.65 6.95 -14.65
N LEU A 112 0.90 7.08 -13.55
CA LEU A 112 1.05 8.16 -12.59
C LEU A 112 2.44 8.15 -11.93
N PHE A 113 2.96 6.97 -11.58
CA PHE A 113 4.26 6.83 -10.92
C PHE A 113 5.47 6.92 -11.86
N ASP A 114 5.27 6.66 -13.15
CA ASP A 114 6.34 6.66 -14.15
C ASP A 114 5.87 7.29 -15.47
N LYS A 115 6.37 8.50 -15.77
CA LYS A 115 6.14 9.21 -17.03
C LYS A 115 6.68 8.46 -18.25
N GLY A 116 7.63 7.55 -18.05
CA GLY A 116 8.20 6.72 -19.12
C GLY A 116 7.32 5.54 -19.53
N ARG A 117 6.29 5.19 -18.75
CA ARG A 117 5.38 4.12 -19.15
C ARG A 117 4.45 4.59 -20.27
N PRO A 118 4.29 3.78 -21.34
CA PRO A 118 3.32 4.09 -22.38
C PRO A 118 1.92 4.11 -21.76
N ILE A 119 1.14 5.14 -22.12
CA ILE A 119 -0.23 5.25 -21.66
C ILE A 119 -1.05 4.23 -22.45
N GLU A 120 -1.62 3.26 -21.74
CA GLU A 120 -2.52 2.27 -22.32
C GLU A 120 -3.86 2.93 -22.67
N ARG A 121 -4.44 2.55 -23.82
CA ARG A 121 -5.71 3.10 -24.32
C ARG A 121 -6.91 2.46 -23.61
N TYR A 122 -7.33 3.05 -22.50
CA TYR A 122 -8.57 2.73 -21.79
C TYR A 122 -9.52 3.92 -21.79
N GLY A 123 -10.77 3.70 -21.37
CA GLY A 123 -11.72 4.81 -21.15
C GLY A 123 -11.45 5.58 -19.85
N TYR A 124 -10.73 4.97 -18.89
CA TYR A 124 -10.44 5.52 -17.56
C TYR A 124 -11.69 6.02 -16.80
N SER A 125 -12.85 5.41 -17.08
CA SER A 125 -14.15 5.78 -16.50
C SER A 125 -14.24 5.59 -14.99
N SER A 126 -13.38 4.72 -14.44
CA SER A 126 -13.25 4.47 -13.01
C SER A 126 -12.32 5.46 -12.30
N ILE A 127 -11.76 6.44 -13.01
CA ILE A 127 -10.86 7.45 -12.44
C ILE A 127 -11.59 8.79 -12.34
N GLU A 128 -11.65 9.34 -11.13
CA GLU A 128 -12.14 10.68 -10.86
C GLU A 128 -11.00 11.56 -10.39
N LEU A 129 -10.94 12.80 -10.91
CA LEU A 129 -9.94 13.78 -10.52
C LEU A 129 -10.64 14.99 -9.90
N LYS A 130 -10.15 15.46 -8.75
CA LYS A 130 -10.60 16.71 -8.15
C LYS A 130 -9.39 17.54 -7.73
N TYR A 131 -9.32 18.77 -8.22
CA TYR A 131 -8.27 19.72 -7.85
C TYR A 131 -8.74 20.69 -6.78
N PHE A 132 -7.86 21.01 -5.84
CA PHE A 132 -8.04 22.03 -4.81
C PHE A 132 -6.82 22.94 -4.74
N ASP A 133 -7.06 24.23 -4.63
CA ASP A 133 -6.02 25.25 -4.45
C ASP A 133 -5.63 25.43 -2.97
N ASN A 134 -6.26 24.73 -2.03
CA ASN A 134 -5.95 24.79 -0.61
C ASN A 134 -6.20 23.46 0.11
N TYR A 135 -5.50 23.28 1.23
CA TYR A 135 -5.53 22.02 1.99
C TYR A 135 -6.83 21.83 2.78
N ARG A 136 -7.47 22.92 3.22
CA ARG A 136 -8.67 22.86 4.05
C ARG A 136 -9.84 22.28 3.25
N ASP A 137 -10.12 22.84 2.09
CA ASP A 137 -11.24 22.41 1.24
C ASP A 137 -11.03 20.98 0.74
N ALA A 138 -9.78 20.61 0.45
CA ALA A 138 -9.42 19.23 0.11
C ALA A 138 -9.71 18.25 1.25
N ALA A 139 -9.37 18.61 2.49
CA ALA A 139 -9.65 17.80 3.66
C ALA A 139 -11.16 17.66 3.92
N GLU A 140 -11.90 18.76 3.82
CA GLU A 140 -13.37 18.76 3.92
C GLU A 140 -14.00 17.89 2.82
N HIS A 141 -13.48 17.95 1.59
CA HIS A 141 -13.95 17.09 0.50
C HIS A 141 -13.69 15.60 0.75
N LEU A 142 -12.52 15.23 1.28
CA LEU A 142 -12.23 13.85 1.66
C LEU A 142 -13.21 13.34 2.73
N VAL A 143 -13.52 14.17 3.74
CA VAL A 143 -14.56 13.84 4.75
C VAL A 143 -15.91 13.59 4.08
N ASN A 144 -16.30 14.42 3.10
CA ASN A 144 -17.55 14.25 2.37
C ASN A 144 -17.56 12.98 1.52
N LEU A 145 -16.46 12.65 0.82
CA LEU A 145 -16.33 11.40 0.07
C LEU A 145 -16.54 10.17 0.99
N ARG A 146 -15.96 10.20 2.19
CA ARG A 146 -16.18 9.15 3.19
C ARG A 146 -17.65 9.00 3.56
N ALA A 147 -18.36 10.11 3.76
CA ALA A 147 -19.78 10.09 4.10
C ALA A 147 -20.67 9.46 3.02
N ILE A 148 -20.24 9.49 1.75
CA ILE A 148 -20.96 8.88 0.62
C ILE A 148 -20.37 7.53 0.17
N GLY A 149 -19.58 6.87 1.03
CA GLY A 149 -19.16 5.48 0.83
C GLY A 149 -17.83 5.28 0.13
N TRP A 150 -17.00 6.32 -0.03
CA TRP A 150 -15.61 6.14 -0.45
C TRP A 150 -14.71 5.79 0.73
N LYS A 151 -13.75 4.89 0.52
CA LYS A 151 -12.68 4.67 1.48
C LYS A 151 -11.63 5.77 1.34
N THR A 152 -11.57 6.68 2.29
CA THR A 152 -10.45 7.60 2.47
C THR A 152 -9.36 6.94 3.30
N ILE A 153 -8.11 6.98 2.83
CA ILE A 153 -6.98 6.39 3.54
C ILE A 153 -5.95 7.48 3.80
N ASN A 154 -5.63 7.71 5.07
CA ASN A 154 -4.62 8.71 5.44
C ASN A 154 -3.19 8.20 5.17
N TYR A 155 -2.27 9.12 4.94
CA TYR A 155 -0.85 8.82 5.09
C TYR A 155 -0.54 8.47 6.56
N THR A 156 0.38 7.54 6.81
CA THR A 156 0.77 7.19 8.18
C THR A 156 1.52 8.37 8.81
N PRO A 157 1.01 8.98 9.90
CA PRO A 157 1.62 10.16 10.50
C PRO A 157 2.97 9.83 11.14
N SER A 158 3.81 10.85 11.30
CA SER A 158 5.05 10.73 12.05
C SER A 158 4.78 10.84 13.55
N LYS A 159 5.47 10.01 14.35
CA LYS A 159 5.40 10.08 15.82
C LYS A 159 6.24 11.21 16.43
N LYS A 160 7.10 11.87 15.62
CA LYS A 160 8.12 12.81 16.13
C LYS A 160 7.89 14.27 15.75
N TYR A 161 7.26 14.50 14.60
CA TYR A 161 7.06 15.84 14.05
C TYR A 161 5.96 15.78 13.00
N ARG A 162 5.26 16.89 12.81
CA ARG A 162 4.23 17.01 11.77
C ARG A 162 4.86 17.06 10.39
N LEU A 163 4.37 16.24 9.47
CA LEU A 163 4.76 16.19 8.07
C LEU A 163 3.71 16.89 7.17
N PRO A 164 4.09 17.39 5.98
CA PRO A 164 3.18 18.13 5.12
C PRO A 164 1.88 17.40 4.77
N TYR A 165 1.94 16.09 4.55
CA TYR A 165 0.75 15.29 4.23
C TYR A 165 -0.27 15.20 5.38
N GLU A 166 0.12 15.57 6.61
CA GLU A 166 -0.79 15.64 7.75
C GLU A 166 -1.73 16.86 7.67
N ASN A 167 -1.51 17.78 6.73
CA ASN A 167 -2.38 18.94 6.52
C ASN A 167 -3.69 18.62 5.79
N HIS A 168 -3.79 17.43 5.18
CA HIS A 168 -5.00 16.95 4.52
C HIS A 168 -5.49 15.62 5.11
N SER A 169 -5.05 15.27 6.32
CA SER A 169 -5.54 14.07 6.98
C SER A 169 -7.01 14.22 7.36
N VAL A 170 -7.80 13.19 7.05
CA VAL A 170 -9.21 13.10 7.42
C VAL A 170 -9.29 12.85 8.93
N PHE A 171 -9.96 13.76 9.66
CA PHE A 171 -10.16 13.62 11.09
C PHE A 171 -11.07 12.42 11.41
N ASN A 172 -10.81 11.75 12.54
CA ASN A 172 -11.47 10.50 12.96
C ASN A 172 -11.35 9.33 11.96
N GLU A 173 -10.47 9.40 10.97
CA GLU A 173 -10.12 8.25 10.15
C GLU A 173 -8.99 7.48 10.84
N THR A 174 -9.29 6.26 11.28
CA THR A 174 -8.31 5.38 11.93
C THR A 174 -7.41 4.70 10.91
N ASP A 175 -7.89 4.56 9.67
CA ASP A 175 -7.13 3.90 8.64
C ASP A 175 -6.08 4.78 7.97
N ASN A 176 -4.90 4.21 7.85
CA ASN A 176 -3.79 4.80 7.14
C ASN A 176 -3.08 3.76 6.28
N ALA A 177 -2.13 4.23 5.46
CA ALA A 177 -1.33 3.37 4.60
C ALA A 177 -0.71 2.16 5.31
N HIS A 178 -0.49 2.20 6.64
CA HIS A 178 0.04 1.06 7.39
C HIS A 178 -1.05 0.08 7.88
N THR A 179 -2.29 0.50 8.12
CA THR A 179 -3.35 -0.37 8.67
C THR A 179 -4.13 -1.12 7.60
N VAL A 180 -4.30 -0.52 6.42
CA VAL A 180 -5.06 -1.10 5.29
C VAL A 180 -4.29 -2.15 4.48
N ILE A 181 -3.14 -2.63 5.00
CA ILE A 181 -2.33 -3.66 4.36
C ILE A 181 -3.17 -4.91 4.13
N GLY A 182 -3.09 -5.47 2.92
CA GLY A 182 -3.78 -6.71 2.55
C GLY A 182 -5.31 -6.57 2.45
N GLN A 183 -5.86 -5.39 2.68
CA GLN A 183 -7.28 -5.10 2.47
C GLN A 183 -7.52 -4.47 1.11
N GLU A 184 -8.77 -4.45 0.65
CA GLU A 184 -9.15 -3.85 -0.63
C GLU A 184 -10.55 -3.25 -0.50
N PHE A 185 -10.82 -2.20 -1.27
CA PHE A 185 -12.07 -1.45 -1.23
C PHE A 185 -12.55 -1.13 -2.63
N ASP A 186 -13.87 -1.13 -2.83
CA ASP A 186 -14.47 -0.88 -4.14
C ASP A 186 -14.17 0.53 -4.63
N ASN A 187 -14.33 1.53 -3.76
CA ASN A 187 -14.12 2.93 -4.09
C ASN A 187 -13.09 3.54 -3.13
N VAL A 188 -11.97 4.04 -3.63
CA VAL A 188 -10.89 4.64 -2.82
C VAL A 188 -10.67 6.09 -3.21
N ALA A 189 -10.55 6.96 -2.21
CA ALA A 189 -10.17 8.36 -2.38
C ALA A 189 -8.76 8.60 -1.80
N ALA A 190 -7.88 9.19 -2.60
CA ALA A 190 -6.47 9.39 -2.26
C ALA A 190 -6.02 10.82 -2.59
N ALA A 191 -5.29 11.44 -1.67
CA ALA A 191 -4.78 12.79 -1.84
C ALA A 191 -3.34 12.79 -2.37
N ILE A 192 -3.02 13.74 -3.25
CA ILE A 192 -1.65 14.04 -3.71
C ILE A 192 -1.43 15.54 -3.58
N ASP A 193 -0.51 15.94 -2.71
CA ASP A 193 -0.29 17.35 -2.40
C ASP A 193 0.86 17.99 -3.19
N GLY A 194 1.06 19.30 -2.99
CA GLY A 194 2.06 20.11 -3.68
C GLY A 194 3.51 19.72 -3.40
N HIS A 195 3.77 18.78 -2.50
CA HIS A 195 5.12 18.26 -2.27
C HIS A 195 5.51 17.14 -3.21
N PHE A 196 4.55 16.51 -3.90
CA PHE A 196 4.83 15.55 -4.94
C PHE A 196 5.31 16.24 -6.22
N TYR A 197 6.29 15.65 -6.90
CA TYR A 197 6.80 16.16 -8.18
C TYR A 197 7.46 15.02 -8.95
N PHE A 198 7.76 15.23 -10.22
CA PHE A 198 8.52 14.26 -10.99
C PHE A 198 9.99 14.62 -11.01
N LYS A 199 10.83 13.72 -10.50
CA LYS A 199 12.28 13.77 -10.74
C LYS A 199 12.54 12.90 -11.95
N GLU A 200 12.96 13.53 -13.05
CA GLU A 200 13.05 12.90 -14.37
C GLU A 200 11.69 12.31 -14.77
N ARG A 201 11.56 10.98 -14.71
CA ARG A 201 10.33 10.26 -15.05
C ARG A 201 9.55 9.76 -13.83
N ARG A 202 10.15 9.73 -12.64
CA ARG A 202 9.56 9.08 -11.47
C ARG A 202 8.92 10.08 -10.52
N LEU A 203 7.71 9.74 -10.06
CA LEU A 203 7.04 10.50 -9.01
C LEU A 203 7.83 10.37 -7.70
N THR A 204 8.10 11.50 -7.05
CA THR A 204 8.85 11.62 -5.79
C THR A 204 8.34 12.81 -4.99
N THR A 205 9.00 13.14 -3.88
CA THR A 205 8.61 14.25 -2.99
C THR A 205 9.77 15.20 -2.70
N ARG A 206 9.46 16.49 -2.53
CA ARG A 206 10.42 17.57 -2.23
C ARG A 206 9.93 18.49 -1.12
N ASN A 207 10.80 19.38 -0.65
CA ASN A 207 10.48 20.46 0.31
C ASN A 207 9.94 19.96 1.66
N TYR A 208 10.35 18.76 2.08
CA TYR A 208 10.10 18.25 3.43
C TYR A 208 11.18 18.81 4.36
N LYS A 209 10.77 19.60 5.38
CA LYS A 209 11.70 20.09 6.42
C LYS A 209 12.35 18.94 7.19
N ASN A 210 11.57 17.90 7.47
CA ASN A 210 12.01 16.69 8.16
C ASN A 210 11.85 15.48 7.25
N ARG A 211 12.84 14.59 7.24
CA ARG A 211 12.82 13.39 6.40
C ARG A 211 11.79 12.39 6.90
N PRO A 212 10.72 12.07 6.14
CA PRO A 212 9.71 11.13 6.59
C PRO A 212 10.30 9.72 6.77
N TYR A 213 9.85 9.01 7.81
CA TYR A 213 10.28 7.64 8.09
C TYR A 213 9.76 6.66 7.01
N TYR A 214 8.47 6.75 6.72
CA TYR A 214 7.84 6.06 5.58
C TYR A 214 7.97 6.90 4.32
N HIS A 215 8.22 6.25 3.19
CA HIS A 215 8.35 6.96 1.92
C HIS A 215 6.95 7.41 1.43
N PRO A 216 6.70 8.73 1.23
CA PRO A 216 5.37 9.20 0.83
C PRO A 216 4.87 8.61 -0.49
N THR A 217 5.77 8.38 -1.45
CA THR A 217 5.43 7.72 -2.72
C THR A 217 5.02 6.26 -2.53
N LYS A 218 5.67 5.53 -1.61
CA LYS A 218 5.33 4.14 -1.31
C LYS A 218 3.99 4.04 -0.58
N MET A 219 3.73 4.98 0.34
CA MET A 219 2.41 5.10 0.98
C MET A 219 1.32 5.42 -0.06
N LEU A 220 1.56 6.39 -0.95
CA LEU A 220 0.61 6.71 -2.02
C LEU A 220 0.33 5.50 -2.91
N PHE A 221 1.38 4.79 -3.36
CA PHE A 221 1.21 3.58 -4.18
C PHE A 221 0.35 2.54 -3.47
N GLN A 222 0.63 2.33 -2.18
CA GLN A 222 -0.14 1.41 -1.37
C GLN A 222 -1.61 1.82 -1.27
N ILE A 223 -1.90 3.08 -0.92
CA ILE A 223 -3.25 3.63 -0.86
C ILE A 223 -4.00 3.38 -2.17
N LEU A 224 -3.42 3.81 -3.30
CA LEU A 224 -4.05 3.69 -4.61
C LEU A 224 -4.29 2.23 -5.01
N SER A 225 -3.34 1.34 -4.69
CA SER A 225 -3.42 -0.10 -4.98
C SER A 225 -4.53 -0.84 -4.21
N ARG A 226 -5.18 -0.19 -3.22
CA ARG A 226 -6.31 -0.78 -2.49
C ARG A 226 -7.62 -0.75 -3.29
N THR A 227 -7.63 -0.03 -4.41
CA THR A 227 -8.82 0.16 -5.24
C THR A 227 -9.17 -1.10 -6.01
N ARG A 228 -10.45 -1.50 -5.98
CA ARG A 228 -10.99 -2.56 -6.85
C ARG A 228 -11.74 -2.00 -8.04
N ILE A 229 -12.63 -1.02 -7.81
CA ILE A 229 -13.55 -0.49 -8.82
C ILE A 229 -13.19 0.95 -9.19
N ARG A 230 -13.46 1.95 -8.32
CA ARG A 230 -13.26 3.38 -8.62
C ARG A 230 -12.19 4.04 -7.77
N LEU A 231 -11.39 4.91 -8.40
CA LEU A 231 -10.35 5.70 -7.76
C LEU A 231 -10.65 7.19 -7.92
N ASN A 232 -10.75 7.92 -6.79
CA ASN A 232 -10.82 9.37 -6.77
C ASN A 232 -9.48 9.95 -6.32
N VAL A 233 -8.82 10.71 -7.19
CA VAL A 233 -7.54 11.37 -6.92
C VAL A 233 -7.79 12.84 -6.61
N VAL A 234 -7.59 13.19 -5.35
CA VAL A 234 -7.69 14.56 -4.83
C VAL A 234 -6.33 15.24 -4.92
N ILE A 235 -6.18 16.19 -5.83
CA ILE A 235 -4.92 16.88 -6.13
C ILE A 235 -4.93 18.25 -5.45
N ILE A 236 -3.92 18.53 -4.62
CA ILE A 236 -3.88 19.73 -3.78
C ILE A 236 -2.67 20.58 -4.16
N LYS A 237 -2.89 21.79 -4.69
CA LYS A 237 -1.81 22.73 -5.08
C LYS A 237 -0.72 22.09 -5.97
N ASN A 238 -1.10 21.19 -6.88
CA ASN A 238 -0.13 20.46 -7.69
C ASN A 238 -0.55 20.34 -9.16
N GLU A 239 -0.26 21.40 -9.92
CA GLU A 239 -0.58 21.46 -11.36
C GLU A 239 0.22 20.44 -12.18
N GLU A 240 1.46 20.13 -11.78
CA GLU A 240 2.29 19.14 -12.49
C GLU A 240 1.66 17.75 -12.44
N VAL A 241 1.20 17.33 -11.26
CA VAL A 241 0.51 16.05 -11.10
C VAL A 241 -0.86 16.07 -11.78
N LEU A 242 -1.60 17.18 -11.68
CA LEU A 242 -2.88 17.34 -12.40
C LEU A 242 -2.70 17.16 -13.91
N ALA A 243 -1.73 17.85 -14.50
CA ALA A 243 -1.43 17.74 -15.93
C ALA A 243 -1.08 16.29 -16.32
N ARG A 244 -0.31 15.58 -15.48
CA ARG A 244 -0.04 14.15 -15.73
C ARG A 244 -1.30 13.30 -15.66
N CYS A 245 -2.14 13.48 -14.64
CA CYS A 245 -3.39 12.73 -14.51
C CYS A 245 -4.31 12.96 -15.71
N LEU A 246 -4.48 14.22 -16.13
CA LEU A 246 -5.26 14.60 -17.32
C LEU A 246 -4.72 13.96 -18.59
N ALA A 247 -3.39 13.97 -18.80
CA ALA A 247 -2.78 13.33 -19.96
C ALA A 247 -3.01 11.82 -20.01
N ILE A 248 -3.11 11.15 -18.85
CA ILE A 248 -3.42 9.70 -18.79
C ILE A 248 -4.88 9.45 -19.17
N ILE A 249 -5.83 10.16 -18.53
CA ILE A 249 -7.26 9.88 -18.73
C ILE A 249 -7.78 10.33 -20.10
N ASN A 250 -7.16 11.34 -20.71
CA ASN A 250 -7.55 11.86 -22.03
C ASN A 250 -6.90 11.10 -23.19
N CYS A 251 -6.18 10.00 -22.94
CA CYS A 251 -5.66 9.12 -23.98
C CYS A 251 -6.79 8.23 -24.51
N THR A 252 -7.76 8.82 -25.22
CA THR A 252 -8.88 8.08 -25.80
C THR A 252 -8.45 7.23 -26.99
N LYS A 253 -9.13 6.09 -27.18
CA LYS A 253 -9.07 5.31 -28.43
C LYS A 253 -9.47 6.24 -29.58
N SER A 254 -8.65 6.30 -30.63
CA SER A 254 -9.16 6.64 -31.96
C SER A 254 -10.26 5.63 -32.27
N GLU A 255 -11.49 6.13 -32.50
CA GLU A 255 -12.58 5.32 -33.06
C GLU A 255 -12.17 4.68 -34.38
#